data_AF-A0A7W8H8B8-F1
#
_entry.id   AF-A0A7W8H8B8-F1
#
_cell.length_a   1.000
_cell.length_b   1.000
_cell.length_c   1.000
_cell.angle_alpha   90.00
_cell.angle_beta   90.00
_cell.angle_gamma   90.00
#
_symmetry.space_group_name_H-M   'P 1'
#
loop_
_entity.id
_entity.type
_entity.pdbx_description
1 polymer ?
#
loop_
_entity_poly.entity_id
_entity_poly.type
_entity_poly.pdbx_seq_one_letter_code
_entity_poly.pdbx_strand_id
1 'polypeptide(L)'
;MLCCDIACGFIYYGETRHRTKIVFDTEGREKVRQMFKEMHKYFSQRYTPKVKISKSCNACSLKNVCVPELNKNISAAQYISRKLKEEDG
;
A
#
# COMPACT_ATOMS: atom_id res chain seq x y z
N MET A 1 -4.59 -19.69 19.34
CA MET A 1 -5.62 -18.66 19.06
C MET A 1 -6.61 -18.72 20.22
N LEU A 2 -7.02 -17.60 20.81
CA LEU A 2 -7.99 -17.62 21.91
C LEU A 2 -9.28 -18.28 21.37
N CYS A 3 -9.67 -19.43 21.92
CA CYS A 3 -10.81 -20.24 21.43
C CYS A 3 -12.16 -19.60 21.79
N CYS A 4 -12.32 -18.31 21.54
CA CYS A 4 -13.50 -17.52 21.89
C CYS A 4 -13.76 -16.40 20.89
N ASP A 5 -15.01 -15.96 20.86
CA ASP A 5 -15.43 -14.81 20.08
C ASP A 5 -15.11 -13.51 20.84
N ILE A 6 -14.28 -12.68 20.22
CA ILE A 6 -13.94 -11.36 20.75
C ILE A 6 -14.86 -10.34 20.07
N ALA A 7 -15.79 -9.73 20.81
CA ALA A 7 -16.76 -8.80 20.23
C ALA A 7 -16.21 -7.38 20.01
N CYS A 8 -15.22 -6.96 20.79
CA CYS A 8 -14.63 -5.62 20.69
C CYS A 8 -13.21 -5.57 21.26
N GLY A 9 -12.48 -4.51 20.92
CA GLY A 9 -11.18 -4.17 21.47
C GLY A 9 -11.08 -2.67 21.74
N PHE A 10 -9.91 -2.24 22.21
CA PHE A 10 -9.64 -0.83 22.46
C PHE A 10 -8.30 -0.44 21.85
N ILE A 11 -8.27 0.71 21.17
CA ILE A 11 -7.02 1.38 20.78
C ILE A 11 -6.70 2.39 21.88
N TYR A 12 -5.54 2.25 22.50
CA TYR A 12 -5.04 3.21 23.48
C TYR A 12 -4.03 4.14 22.84
N TYR A 13 -4.35 5.42 22.77
CA TYR A 13 -3.43 6.47 22.35
C TYR A 13 -2.60 6.92 23.55
N GLY A 14 -1.31 6.58 23.55
CA GLY A 14 -0.43 6.80 24.70
C GLY A 14 -0.24 8.28 25.07
N GLU A 15 -0.21 9.16 24.08
CA GLU A 15 -0.01 10.60 24.26
C GLU A 15 -1.20 11.26 24.96
N THR A 16 -2.41 11.06 24.42
CA THR A 16 -3.65 11.63 24.98
C THR A 16 -4.25 10.79 26.11
N ARG A 17 -3.65 9.63 26.41
CA ARG A 17 -4.13 8.63 27.37
C ARG A 17 -5.58 8.23 27.13
N HIS A 18 -6.03 8.26 25.88
CA HIS A 18 -7.41 7.99 25.50
C HIS A 18 -7.58 6.57 24.97
N ARG A 19 -8.68 5.90 25.34
CA ARG A 19 -9.08 4.59 24.81
C ARG A 19 -10.27 4.73 23.89
N THR A 20 -10.09 4.37 22.62
CA THR A 20 -11.18 4.29 21.65
C THR A 20 -11.66 2.85 21.57
N LYS A 21 -12.93 2.61 21.90
CA LYS A 21 -13.57 1.30 21.74
C LYS A 21 -13.81 1.02 20.26
N ILE A 22 -13.39 -0.15 19.80
CA ILE A 22 -13.61 -0.64 18.44
C ILE A 22 -14.45 -1.91 18.51
N VAL A 23 -15.64 -1.89 17.91
CA VAL A 23 -16.49 -3.08 17.78
C VAL A 23 -16.04 -3.89 16.57
N PHE A 24 -15.96 -5.21 16.71
CA PHE A 24 -15.55 -6.10 15.63
C PHE A 24 -16.78 -6.67 14.93
N ASP A 25 -17.36 -5.88 14.04
CA ASP A 25 -18.48 -6.29 13.20
C ASP A 25 -18.07 -7.34 12.15
N THR A 26 -19.08 -7.96 11.55
CA THR A 26 -18.91 -8.98 10.52
C THR A 26 -18.35 -8.41 9.23
N GLU A 27 -18.77 -7.20 8.84
CA GLU A 27 -18.32 -6.51 7.64
C GLU A 27 -16.81 -6.20 7.69
N GLY A 28 -16.34 -5.59 8.78
CA GLY A 28 -14.93 -5.29 8.98
C GLY A 28 -14.07 -6.54 9.03
N ARG A 29 -14.54 -7.61 9.68
CA ARG A 29 -13.85 -8.91 9.66
C ARG A 29 -13.74 -9.47 8.25
N GLU A 30 -14.80 -9.41 7.47
CA GLU A 30 -14.78 -9.94 6.11
C GLU A 30 -13.90 -9.11 5.18
N LYS A 31 -13.97 -7.78 5.27
CA LYS A 31 -13.09 -6.88 4.53
C LYS A 31 -11.61 -7.19 4.80
N VAL A 32 -11.25 -7.40 6.06
CA VAL A 32 -9.88 -7.81 6.42
C VAL A 32 -9.53 -9.15 5.76
N ARG A 33 -10.37 -10.18 5.89
CA ARG A 33 -10.12 -11.50 5.26
C ARG A 33 -9.92 -11.39 3.75
N GLN A 34 -10.74 -10.58 3.06
CA GLN A 34 -10.64 -10.37 1.62
C GLN A 34 -9.33 -9.68 1.23
N MET A 35 -8.95 -8.61 1.94
CA MET A 35 -7.69 -7.91 1.70
C MET A 35 -6.48 -8.84 1.90
N PHE A 36 -6.49 -9.68 2.93
CA PHE A 36 -5.44 -10.68 3.14
C PHE A 36 -5.36 -11.69 1.98
N LYS A 37 -6.50 -12.24 1.55
CA LYS A 37 -6.55 -13.17 0.41
C LYS A 37 -5.99 -12.52 -0.86
N GLU A 38 -6.36 -11.27 -1.14
CA GLU A 38 -5.88 -10.52 -2.30
C GLU A 38 -4.36 -10.29 -2.24
N MET A 39 -3.85 -9.84 -1.10
CA MET A 39 -2.42 -9.63 -0.90
C MET A 39 -1.60 -10.92 -1.10
N HIS A 40 -2.07 -12.03 -0.52
CA HIS A 40 -1.40 -13.33 -0.68
C HIS A 40 -1.47 -13.84 -2.12
N LYS A 41 -2.56 -13.56 -2.85
CA LYS A 41 -2.68 -13.87 -4.27
C LYS A 41 -1.62 -13.12 -5.08
N TYR A 42 -1.48 -11.81 -4.91
CA TYR A 42 -0.45 -11.02 -5.61
C TYR A 42 0.95 -11.54 -5.35
N PHE A 43 1.25 -11.88 -4.09
CA PHE A 43 2.53 -12.46 -3.72
C PHE A 43 2.78 -13.81 -4.43
N SER A 44 1.81 -14.74 -4.38
CA SER A 44 1.94 -16.06 -5.03
C SER A 44 2.14 -15.95 -6.55
N GLN A 45 1.51 -14.96 -7.18
CA GLN A 45 1.59 -14.72 -8.62
C GLN A 45 2.85 -13.93 -9.00
N ARG A 46 3.64 -13.47 -8.03
CA ARG A 46 4.78 -12.55 -8.22
C ARG A 46 4.38 -11.32 -9.04
N TYR A 47 3.13 -10.88 -8.86
CA TYR A 47 2.55 -9.80 -9.61
C TYR A 47 2.44 -8.56 -8.72
N THR A 48 3.14 -7.49 -9.11
CA THR A 48 3.00 -6.18 -8.47
C THR A 48 1.99 -5.35 -9.27
N PRO A 49 0.81 -5.05 -8.72
CA PRO A 49 -0.21 -4.29 -9.43
C PRO A 49 0.25 -2.85 -9.71
N LYS A 50 -0.27 -2.26 -10.80
CA LYS A 50 -0.03 -0.84 -11.11
C LYS A 50 -0.74 0.04 -10.09
N VAL A 51 0.02 0.90 -9.42
CA VAL A 51 -0.50 1.79 -8.38
C VAL A 51 -0.94 3.13 -8.96
N LYS A 52 -2.01 3.70 -8.40
CA LYS A 52 -2.39 5.09 -8.65
C LYS A 52 -1.55 6.01 -7.76
N ILE A 53 -0.81 6.93 -8.36
CA ILE A 53 0.01 7.89 -7.62
C ILE A 53 -0.92 8.88 -6.89
N SER A 54 -0.65 9.09 -5.60
CA SER A 54 -1.36 10.09 -4.79
C SER A 54 -0.40 10.77 -3.81
N LYS A 55 -0.89 11.76 -3.04
CA LYS A 55 -0.09 12.44 -2.01
C LYS A 55 0.48 11.47 -0.95
N SER A 56 -0.19 10.33 -0.71
CA SER A 56 0.29 9.32 0.24
C SER A 56 1.58 8.63 -0.20
N CYS A 57 1.88 8.59 -1.51
CA CYS A 57 3.13 8.02 -2.03
C CYS A 57 4.36 8.77 -1.49
N ASN A 58 4.23 10.07 -1.19
CA ASN A 58 5.31 10.87 -0.63
C ASN A 58 5.65 10.52 0.82
N ALA A 59 4.67 10.02 1.57
CA ALA A 59 4.84 9.58 2.96
C ALA A 59 5.09 8.06 3.05
N CYS A 60 5.16 7.35 1.93
CA CYS A 60 5.35 5.91 1.91
C CYS A 60 6.80 5.55 2.23
N SER A 61 7.01 4.64 3.19
CA SER A 61 8.34 4.11 3.53
C SER A 61 9.03 3.42 2.35
N LEU A 62 8.26 2.91 1.38
CA LEU A 62 8.77 2.24 0.19
C LEU A 62 9.03 3.20 -0.98
N LYS A 63 8.87 4.51 -0.83
CA LYS A 63 8.95 5.49 -1.93
C LYS A 63 10.23 5.35 -2.78
N ASN A 64 11.37 5.10 -2.15
CA ASN A 64 12.66 5.03 -2.85
C ASN A 64 12.89 3.70 -3.60
N VAL A 65 12.15 2.66 -3.24
CA VAL A 65 12.25 1.32 -3.87
C VAL A 65 11.11 1.10 -4.86
N CYS A 66 9.95 1.66 -4.56
CA CYS A 66 8.82 1.69 -5.46
C CYS A 66 9.17 2.59 -6.64
N VAL A 67 8.97 2.11 -7.86
CA VAL A 67 9.24 2.88 -9.08
C VAL A 67 7.92 3.25 -9.78
N PRO A 68 7.01 4.00 -9.13
CA PRO A 68 5.67 4.23 -9.65
C PRO A 68 5.70 5.11 -10.91
N GLU A 69 6.77 5.87 -11.13
CA GLU A 69 6.95 6.71 -12.32
C GLU A 69 7.05 5.90 -13.61
N LEU A 70 7.49 4.64 -13.54
CA LEU A 70 7.51 3.69 -14.66
C LEU A 70 6.11 3.15 -15.02
N ASN A 71 5.07 3.47 -14.24
CA ASN A 71 3.69 3.18 -14.66
C ASN A 71 3.24 4.03 -15.85
N LYS A 72 4.03 5.01 -16.27
CA LYS A 72 3.82 5.76 -17.52
C LYS A 72 4.33 4.93 -18.70
N ASN A 73 3.54 4.83 -19.77
CA ASN A 73 3.96 4.21 -21.04
C ASN A 73 4.94 5.12 -21.78
N ILE A 74 6.14 5.32 -21.24
CA ILE A 74 7.19 6.09 -21.90
C ILE A 74 7.98 5.13 -22.79
N SER A 75 8.15 5.47 -24.06
CA SER A 75 9.02 4.69 -24.95
C SER A 75 10.46 4.77 -24.48
N ALA A 76 11.13 3.62 -24.35
CA ALA A 76 12.55 3.56 -24.00
C ALA A 76 13.41 4.40 -24.97
N ALA A 77 13.07 4.40 -26.27
CA ALA A 77 13.75 5.19 -27.27
C ALA A 77 13.61 6.70 -27.04
N GLN A 78 12.42 7.16 -26.64
CA GLN A 78 12.18 8.57 -26.29
C GLN A 78 12.93 8.97 -25.02
N TYR A 79 13.00 8.09 -24.02
CA TYR A 79 13.78 8.33 -22.82
C TYR A 79 15.27 8.51 -23.12
N ILE A 80 15.87 7.58 -23.88
CA ILE A 80 17.29 7.58 -24.23
C ILE A 80 17.64 8.83 -25.04
N SER A 81 16.87 9.13 -26.09
CA SER A 81 17.11 10.30 -26.95
C SER A 81 17.01 11.63 -26.20
N ARG A 82 16.10 11.76 -25.22
CA ARG A 82 16.02 12.96 -24.38
C ARG A 82 17.24 13.09 -23.47
N LYS A 83 17.68 12.00 -22.84
CA LYS A 83 18.82 12.03 -21.91
C LYS A 83 20.14 12.34 -22.60
N LEU A 84 20.37 11.78 -23.79
CA LEU A 84 21.56 12.09 -24.59
C LEU A 84 21.59 13.57 -25.04
N LYS A 85 20.44 14.19 -25.31
CA LYS A 85 20.37 15.62 -25.68
C LYS A 85 20.55 16.58 -24.49
N GLU A 86 20.36 16.11 -23.27
CA GLU A 86 20.57 16.93 -22.05
C GLU A 86 22.06 17.01 -21.64
N GLU A 87 22.93 16.15 -22.17
CA GLU A 87 24.38 16.16 -21.89
C GLU A 87 25.20 17.11 -22.79
N ASP A 88 24.59 17.69 -23.83
CA ASP A 88 25.22 18.62 -24.78
C ASP A 88 24.99 20.12 -24.41
N GLY A 89 24.74 20.44 -23.14
CA GLY A 89 24.44 21.80 -22.65
C GLY A 89 25.28 22.24 -21.45
#